data_AF-A0A5J6BSQ7-F1
#
_entry.id   AF-A0A5J6BSQ7-F1
#
_cell.length_a   1.000
_cell.length_b   1.000
_cell.length_c   1.000
_cell.angle_alpha   90.00
_cell.angle_beta   90.00
_cell.angle_gamma   90.00
#
_symmetry.space_group_name_H-M   'P 1'
#
loop_
_entity.id
_entity.type
_entity.pdbx_description
1 polymer ?
#
loop_
_entity_poly.entity_id
_entity_poly.type
_entity_poly.pdbx_seq_one_letter_code
_entity_poly.pdbx_strand_id
1 'polypeptide(L)' 'DNVGFNVKNVSVKELRRGYVAGDSKNNPPKGAADFTAQVIVLNHPGQISNGYTPVLDCHTAHI' A
#
# COMPACT_ATOMS: atom_id res chain seq x y z
N ASP A 1 -4.86 6.70 17.01
CA ASP A 1 -5.14 5.54 17.88
C ASP A 1 -4.93 4.23 17.15
N ASN A 2 -4.37 3.24 17.82
CA ASN A 2 -4.29 1.87 17.32
C ASN A 2 -5.58 1.15 17.70
N VAL A 3 -6.43 0.88 16.71
CA VAL A 3 -7.77 0.33 16.92
C VAL A 3 -7.95 -0.99 16.17
N GLY A 4 -8.70 -1.91 16.78
CA GLY A 4 -9.28 -3.06 16.10
C GLY A 4 -10.79 -2.89 16.01
N PHE A 5 -11.39 -3.30 14.90
CA PHE A 5 -12.85 -3.25 14.71
C PHE A 5 -13.34 -4.58 14.14
N ASN A 6 -14.58 -4.94 14.46
CA ASN A 6 -15.20 -6.18 14.02
C ASN A 6 -16.05 -5.95 12.77
N VAL A 7 -15.94 -6.84 11.78
CA VAL A 7 -16.72 -6.84 10.55
C VAL A 7 -17.42 -8.18 10.39
N LYS A 8 -18.69 -8.18 9.98
CA LYS A 8 -19.46 -9.41 9.74
C LYS A 8 -19.41 -9.78 8.26
N ASN A 9 -19.56 -11.07 7.96
CA ASN A 9 -19.66 -11.61 6.60
C ASN A 9 -18.43 -11.40 5.70
N VAL A 10 -17.24 -11.24 6.29
CA VAL A 10 -15.96 -11.18 5.55
C VAL A 10 -15.03 -12.25 6.13
N SER A 11 -14.42 -13.05 5.25
CA SER A 11 -13.51 -14.12 5.68
C SER A 11 -12.11 -13.57 5.94
N VAL A 12 -11.41 -14.13 6.95
CA VAL A 12 -10.01 -13.77 7.21
C VAL A 12 -9.09 -14.08 6.02
N LYS A 13 -9.48 -15.04 5.16
CA LYS A 13 -8.71 -15.43 3.97
C LYS A 13 -8.76 -14.37 2.85
N GLU A 14 -9.76 -13.49 2.90
CA GLU A 14 -9.97 -12.43 1.91
C GLU A 14 -9.23 -11.15 2.30
N LEU A 15 -8.73 -11.04 3.53
CA LEU A 15 -8.03 -9.88 4.04
C LEU A 15 -6.54 -10.15 4.24
N ARG A 16 -5.72 -9.15 3.95
CA ARG A 16 -4.26 -9.24 4.10
C ARG A 16 -3.72 -7.93 4.68
N ARG A 17 -2.56 -8.02 5.32
CA ARG A 17 -1.80 -6.82 5.73
C ARG A 17 -1.50 -5.99 4.47
N GLY A 18 -1.63 -4.67 4.58
CA GLY A 18 -1.52 -3.73 3.46
C GLY A 18 -2.84 -3.28 2.86
N TYR A 19 -3.97 -3.94 3.19
CA TYR A 19 -5.28 -3.46 2.76
C TYR A 19 -5.70 -2.19 3.50
N VAL A 20 -6.44 -1.34 2.81
CA VAL A 20 -6.92 -0.05 3.31
C VAL A 20 -8.44 -0.12 3.46
N ALA A 21 -8.94 0.10 4.68
CA ALA A 21 -10.37 0.20 4.96
C ALA A 21 -10.81 1.66 4.94
N GLY A 22 -11.99 1.93 4.39
CA GLY A 22 -12.60 3.27 4.38
C GLY A 22 -14.11 3.20 4.19
N ASP A 23 -14.79 4.31 4.42
CA ASP A 23 -16.24 4.38 4.28
C ASP A 23 -16.66 4.30 2.81
N SER A 24 -17.49 3.31 2.50
CA SER A 24 -18.12 3.12 1.18
C SER A 24 -18.84 4.36 0.63
N LYS A 25 -19.35 5.24 1.50
CA LYS A 25 -20.16 6.41 1.13
C LYS A 25 -19.35 7.71 1.05
N ASN A 26 -18.10 7.69 1.50
CA ASN A 26 -17.26 8.88 1.56
C ASN A 26 -15.88 8.60 0.98
N ASN A 27 -15.76 8.73 -0.34
CA ASN A 27 -14.54 8.53 -1.11
C ASN A 27 -13.80 7.23 -0.74
N PRO A 28 -14.39 6.05 -1.05
CA PRO A 28 -13.81 4.77 -0.65
C PRO A 28 -12.42 4.56 -1.27
N PRO A 29 -11.52 3.84 -0.56
CA PRO A 29 -10.19 3.54 -1.07
C PRO A 29 -10.27 2.66 -2.32
N LYS A 30 -9.34 2.88 -3.25
CA LYS A 30 -9.22 2.15 -4.52
C LYS A 30 -7.79 1.67 -4.71
N GLY A 31 -7.62 0.55 -5.41
CA GLY A 31 -6.30 0.12 -5.86
C GLY A 31 -5.72 1.11 -6.87
N ALA A 32 -4.41 1.35 -6.78
CA ALA A 32 -3.67 2.10 -7.78
C ALA A 32 -3.01 1.13 -8.76
N ALA A 33 -3.21 1.33 -10.07
CA ALA A 33 -2.49 0.59 -11.10
C ALA A 33 -1.04 1.11 -11.25
N ASP A 34 -0.90 2.43 -11.17
CA ASP A 34 0.35 3.16 -11.17
C ASP A 34 0.19 4.46 -10.35
N PHE A 35 1.33 5.06 -9.98
CA PHE A 35 1.36 6.38 -9.36
C PHE A 35 2.68 7.08 -9.70
N THR A 36 2.65 8.41 -9.75
CA THR A 36 3.87 9.22 -9.84
C THR A 36 4.25 9.69 -8.45
N ALA A 37 5.52 9.56 -8.08
CA ALA A 37 6.05 10.04 -6.83
C ALA A 37 7.33 10.84 -7.04
N GLN A 38 7.60 11.78 -6.14
CA GLN A 38 8.91 12.39 -6.01
C GLN A 38 9.74 11.54 -5.08
N VAL A 39 10.95 11.20 -5.51
CA VAL A 39 11.86 10.32 -4.76
C VAL A 39 13.18 11.03 -4.49
N ILE A 40 13.78 10.74 -3.34
CA ILE A 40 15.14 11.12 -3.01
C ILE A 40 15.96 9.84 -2.94
N VAL A 41 16.99 9.76 -3.77
CA VAL A 41 17.90 8.60 -3.77
C VAL A 41 18.93 8.82 -2.66
N LEU A 42 18.97 7.89 -1.71
CA LEU A 42 19.98 7.86 -0.64
C LEU A 42 21.30 7.27 -1.16
N ASN A 43 22.32 7.19 -0.31
CA ASN A 43 23.63 6.63 -0.67
C ASN A 43 23.49 5.15 -1.10
N HIS A 44 23.42 4.92 -2.41
CA HIS A 44 23.22 3.62 -3.03
C HIS A 44 24.38 3.36 -4.00
N PRO A 45 25.06 2.20 -3.90
CA PRO A 45 26.25 1.92 -4.72
C PRO A 45 25.94 1.64 -6.20
N GLY A 46 24.67 1.48 -6.56
CA GLY A 46 24.22 1.17 -7.91
C GLY A 46 23.62 2.36 -8.65
N GLN A 47 23.25 2.13 -9.90
CA GLN A 47 22.50 3.08 -10.72
C GLN A 47 21.05 2.62 -10.85
N ILE A 48 20.11 3.55 -10.72
CA ILE A 48 18.69 3.33 -10.98
C ILE A 48 18.37 3.81 -12.40
N SER A 49 17.69 2.97 -13.18
CA SER A 49 17.28 3.27 -14.55
C SER A 49 15.83 2.83 -14.79
N ASN A 50 15.26 3.17 -15.96
CA ASN A 50 13.90 2.76 -16.30
C ASN A 50 13.78 1.23 -16.29
N GLY A 51 12.75 0.71 -15.64
CA GLY A 51 12.56 -0.73 -15.40
C GLY A 51 13.18 -1.25 -14.11
N TYR A 52 13.78 -0.41 -13.27
CA TYR A 52 14.19 -0.82 -11.92
C TYR A 52 12.96 -1.18 -11.07
N THR A 53 12.94 -2.41 -10.53
CA THR A 53 11.82 -2.97 -9.76
C THR A 53 12.24 -3.26 -8.31
N PRO A 54 12.38 -2.23 -7.45
CA PRO A 54 12.63 -2.43 -6.03
C PRO A 54 11.35 -2.86 -5.31
N VAL A 55 11.51 -3.40 -4.12
CA VAL A 55 10.40 -3.52 -3.16
C VAL A 55 10.06 -2.14 -2.62
N LEU A 56 8.77 -1.86 -2.47
CA LEU A 56 8.24 -0.63 -1.89
C LEU A 56 7.43 -0.93 -0.63
N ASP A 57 7.82 -0.28 0.46
CA ASP A 57 7.01 -0.18 1.67
C ASP A 57 6.17 1.10 1.63
N CYS A 58 4.84 0.96 1.73
CA CYS A 58 3.92 2.09 1.84
C CYS A 58 2.85 1.79 2.88
N HIS A 59 2.78 2.59 3.94
CA HIS A 59 1.97 2.30 5.13
C HIS A 59 2.28 0.90 5.70
N THR A 60 1.35 -0.05 5.54
CA THR A 60 1.52 -1.45 5.96
C THR A 60 1.65 -2.40 4.78
N ALA A 61 1.55 -1.88 3.55
CA ALA A 61 1.79 -2.64 2.33
C ALA A 61 3.30 -2.78 2.08
N HIS A 62 3.66 -3.94 1.55
CA HIS A 62 5.00 -4.35 1.17
C HIS A 62 4.86 -5.09 -0.17
N ILE A 63 5.38 -4.49 -1.23
CA ILE A 63 5.15 -4.91 -2.62
C ILE A 63 6.46 -4.96 -3.37
#